data_AF-A0A4Z2BRP6-F1
#
_entry.id   AF-A0A4Z2BRP6-F1
#
_cell.length_a   1.000
_cell.length_b   1.000
_cell.length_c   1.000
_cell.angle_alpha   90.00
_cell.angle_beta   90.00
_cell.angle_gamma   90.00
#
_symmetry.space_group_name_H-M   'P 1'
#
loop_
_entity.id
_entity.type
_entity.pdbx_description
1 polymer ?
#
loop_
_entity_poly.entity_id
_entity_poly.type
_entity_poly.pdbx_seq_one_letter_code
_entity_poly.pdbx_strand_id
1 'polypeptide(L)'
;DCDVSQINYMYAQYVKNTMQTLNIADVTKDQRFPWTGENPDHTNDQIKSLLCTPIRNGKKDKVIGVCQLVNKMDEASDSVKAFNRNDEQFLEAFAIFCGLGIQNTQMYETVERAMAKQEVTLEVLSYHATASEEESRELQVTVVATVPSAQSLRLLDFSFSDFELSDTETTLATIRMFVDLNLVQNFQMKYMKNYRKSVAYHNWRHAFNTAQSMFALLKSGRLQNNLNDLEVLALMIATLSHDLDHRGVNNSYIQRSDHPLAQLYCHSTMEHHHFDHCLMILNSPGNQILSSLSLDEYKSTLKMIERAILATDLALYMKSMLMTACDISAITKPWPVQQRIAELVATEFFEQGDKERRELNIEPSDLMNREKKDKIPSMQVSFIDAICTQLYETLAGMSEYCSPLLEGCQKNRQQWKHLAEECEKGLVNGLV
;
A
#
# COMPACT_ATOMS: atom_id res chain seq x y z
N ASP A 1 -29.20 17.27 -22.51
CA ASP A 1 -27.96 16.83 -23.15
C ASP A 1 -27.75 15.34 -22.96
N CYS A 2 -28.13 14.53 -23.95
CA CYS A 2 -27.67 13.14 -24.01
C CYS A 2 -26.19 13.17 -24.41
N ASP A 3 -25.34 12.70 -23.52
CA ASP A 3 -23.89 12.67 -23.71
C ASP A 3 -23.55 11.76 -24.91
N VAL A 4 -22.72 12.23 -25.84
CA VAL A 4 -22.26 11.48 -27.03
C VAL A 4 -21.65 10.14 -26.62
N SER A 5 -21.03 10.11 -25.45
CA SER A 5 -20.47 8.92 -24.82
C SER A 5 -21.53 7.83 -24.59
N GLN A 6 -22.76 8.21 -24.22
CA GLN A 6 -23.86 7.31 -23.94
C GLN A 6 -24.41 6.68 -25.22
N ILE A 7 -24.55 7.46 -26.29
CA ILE A 7 -25.02 6.95 -27.60
C ILE A 7 -24.01 5.95 -28.18
N ASN A 8 -22.72 6.29 -28.17
CA ASN A 8 -21.64 5.38 -28.62
C ASN A 8 -21.61 4.08 -27.81
N TYR A 9 -21.75 4.18 -26.49
CA TYR A 9 -21.78 3.02 -25.60
C TYR A 9 -22.92 2.04 -25.97
N MET A 10 -24.10 2.56 -26.33
CA MET A 10 -25.25 1.70 -26.66
C MET A 10 -25.08 0.95 -27.98
N TYR A 11 -24.54 1.59 -29.02
CA TYR A 11 -24.20 0.89 -30.27
C TYR A 11 -23.12 -0.18 -30.04
N ALA A 12 -22.10 0.13 -29.24
CA ALA A 12 -21.09 -0.84 -28.85
C ALA A 12 -21.70 -2.02 -28.06
N GLN A 13 -22.65 -1.76 -27.16
CA GLN A 13 -23.34 -2.80 -26.40
C GLN A 13 -24.21 -3.69 -27.30
N TYR A 14 -24.90 -3.12 -28.30
CA TYR A 14 -25.64 -3.89 -29.28
C TYR A 14 -24.73 -4.85 -30.05
N VAL A 15 -23.62 -4.35 -30.60
CA VAL A 15 -22.63 -5.15 -31.35
C VAL A 15 -21.98 -6.22 -30.48
N LYS A 16 -21.68 -5.91 -29.21
CA LYS A 16 -21.18 -6.88 -28.25
C LYS A 16 -22.17 -8.04 -28.03
N ASN A 17 -23.47 -7.75 -27.95
CA ASN A 17 -24.50 -8.75 -27.68
C ASN A 17 -24.86 -9.58 -28.92
N THR A 18 -24.96 -8.95 -30.08
CA THR A 18 -25.27 -9.64 -31.35
C THR A 18 -24.06 -10.36 -31.95
N MET A 19 -22.86 -9.94 -31.56
CA MET A 19 -21.58 -10.37 -32.14
C MET A 19 -21.49 -10.13 -33.66
N GLN A 20 -22.28 -9.21 -34.20
CA GLN A 20 -22.33 -8.93 -35.64
C GLN A 20 -21.91 -7.49 -35.92
N THR A 21 -21.28 -7.28 -37.07
CA THR A 21 -20.97 -5.94 -37.59
C THR A 21 -22.26 -5.16 -37.81
N LEU A 22 -22.28 -3.91 -37.34
CA LEU A 22 -23.38 -2.97 -37.45
C LEU A 22 -22.94 -1.79 -38.32
N ASN A 23 -23.56 -1.66 -39.49
CA ASN A 23 -23.41 -0.50 -40.36
C ASN A 23 -24.71 0.31 -40.36
N ILE A 24 -24.61 1.61 -40.08
CA ILE A 24 -25.70 2.57 -40.08
C ILE A 24 -25.34 3.69 -41.05
N ALA A 25 -26.06 3.73 -42.17
CA ALA A 25 -25.88 4.76 -43.19
C ALA A 25 -26.33 6.15 -42.72
N ASP A 26 -27.39 6.21 -41.91
CA ASP A 26 -27.96 7.44 -41.34
C ASP A 26 -28.53 7.13 -39.94
N VAL A 27 -27.87 7.65 -38.90
CA VAL A 27 -28.21 7.39 -37.49
C VAL A 27 -29.60 7.92 -37.14
N THR A 28 -30.04 9.03 -37.75
CA THR A 28 -31.36 9.61 -37.49
C THR A 28 -32.51 8.73 -37.97
N LYS A 29 -32.22 7.77 -38.86
CA LYS A 29 -33.22 6.86 -39.45
C LYS A 29 -33.22 5.47 -38.81
N ASP A 30 -32.34 5.21 -37.84
CA ASP A 30 -32.23 3.89 -37.24
C ASP A 30 -33.30 3.65 -36.17
N GLN A 31 -34.33 2.87 -36.49
CA GLN A 31 -35.46 2.58 -35.59
C GLN A 31 -35.13 1.55 -34.49
N ARG A 32 -33.94 0.95 -34.47
CA ARG A 32 -33.56 -0.05 -33.44
C ARG A 32 -33.33 0.56 -32.06
N PHE A 33 -33.23 1.89 -31.98
CA PHE A 33 -32.86 2.62 -30.79
C PHE A 33 -33.85 3.76 -30.52
N PRO A 34 -34.48 3.83 -29.33
CA PRO A 34 -35.64 4.71 -29.10
C PRO A 34 -35.35 6.22 -29.17
N TRP A 35 -34.10 6.65 -28.95
CA TRP A 35 -33.72 8.08 -28.98
C TRP A 35 -33.49 8.65 -30.38
N THR A 36 -33.52 7.83 -31.44
CA THR A 36 -33.41 8.32 -32.83
C THR A 36 -34.72 8.95 -33.31
N GLY A 37 -35.84 8.67 -32.64
CA GLY A 37 -37.18 9.19 -32.98
C GLY A 37 -37.76 10.22 -32.01
N GLU A 38 -37.21 10.38 -30.80
CA GLU A 38 -37.75 11.29 -29.77
C GLU A 38 -36.82 12.52 -29.59
N ASN A 39 -37.26 13.66 -30.15
CA ASN A 39 -36.64 15.01 -30.16
C ASN A 39 -35.58 15.30 -31.26
N PRO A 40 -36.03 15.75 -32.47
CA PRO A 40 -35.15 16.26 -33.52
C PRO A 40 -34.38 17.55 -33.16
N ASP A 41 -34.80 18.28 -32.11
CA ASP A 41 -34.11 19.50 -31.65
C ASP A 41 -32.93 19.22 -30.69
N HIS A 42 -32.74 17.95 -30.28
CA HIS A 42 -31.62 17.52 -29.43
C HIS A 42 -30.79 16.38 -30.05
N THR A 43 -31.04 16.00 -31.31
CA THR A 43 -30.13 15.11 -32.04
C THR A 43 -28.83 15.84 -32.24
N ASN A 44 -27.84 15.47 -31.43
CA ASN A 44 -26.48 15.97 -31.49
C ASN A 44 -25.97 15.79 -32.93
N ASP A 45 -25.78 16.91 -33.65
CA ASP A 45 -25.44 17.01 -35.09
C ASP A 45 -24.11 16.32 -35.49
N GLN A 46 -23.47 15.67 -34.52
CA GLN A 46 -22.12 15.14 -34.57
C GLN A 46 -22.01 13.71 -35.09
N ILE A 47 -23.06 12.87 -35.07
CA ILE A 47 -22.98 11.48 -35.56
C ILE A 47 -24.04 11.25 -36.65
N LYS A 48 -23.58 11.12 -37.90
CA LYS A 48 -24.44 10.94 -39.10
C LYS A 48 -24.31 9.54 -39.68
N SER A 49 -23.11 8.97 -39.76
CA SER A 49 -22.89 7.57 -40.19
C SER A 49 -22.04 6.79 -39.19
N LEU A 50 -22.26 5.48 -39.11
CA LEU A 50 -21.61 4.62 -38.13
C LEU A 50 -21.27 3.24 -38.70
N LEU A 51 -20.06 2.76 -38.44
CA LEU A 51 -19.67 1.37 -38.67
C LEU A 51 -19.03 0.81 -37.39
N CYS A 52 -19.53 -0.33 -36.92
CA CYS A 52 -19.17 -0.88 -35.63
C CYS A 52 -18.99 -2.40 -35.71
N THR A 53 -17.83 -2.92 -35.32
CA THR A 53 -17.46 -4.34 -35.49
C THR A 53 -16.92 -4.91 -34.18
N PRO A 54 -17.30 -6.15 -33.79
CA PRO A 54 -16.82 -6.77 -32.57
C PRO A 54 -15.36 -7.26 -32.73
N ILE A 55 -14.54 -6.99 -31.72
CA ILE A 55 -13.19 -7.57 -31.59
C ILE A 55 -13.33 -8.87 -30.78
N ARG A 56 -12.98 -10.00 -31.39
CA ARG A 56 -13.18 -11.33 -30.80
C ARG A 56 -11.86 -11.94 -30.32
N ASN A 57 -11.95 -12.73 -29.25
CA ASN A 57 -10.87 -13.61 -28.82
C ASN A 57 -10.82 -14.86 -29.72
N GLY A 58 -9.68 -15.09 -30.37
CA GLY A 58 -9.50 -16.17 -31.35
C GLY A 58 -9.70 -17.59 -30.80
N LYS A 59 -9.69 -17.81 -29.48
CA LYS A 59 -9.84 -19.14 -28.86
C LYS A 59 -11.23 -19.43 -28.25
N LYS A 60 -12.02 -18.40 -27.91
CA LYS A 60 -13.25 -18.56 -27.11
C LYS A 60 -14.50 -17.95 -27.73
N ASP A 61 -14.39 -17.43 -28.95
CA ASP A 61 -15.43 -16.65 -29.67
C ASP A 61 -16.11 -15.57 -28.80
N LYS A 62 -15.37 -15.08 -27.79
CA LYS A 62 -15.84 -14.08 -26.84
C LYS A 62 -15.45 -12.70 -27.36
N VAL A 63 -16.41 -11.79 -27.41
CA VAL A 63 -16.14 -10.37 -27.71
C VAL A 63 -15.34 -9.76 -26.56
N ILE A 64 -14.14 -9.25 -26.85
CA ILE A 64 -13.22 -8.61 -25.89
C ILE A 64 -13.20 -7.08 -26.03
N GLY A 65 -13.71 -6.56 -27.14
CA GLY A 65 -13.83 -5.14 -27.41
C GLY A 65 -14.72 -4.89 -28.61
N VAL A 66 -14.96 -3.63 -28.93
CA VAL A 66 -15.72 -3.21 -30.10
C VAL A 66 -14.98 -2.06 -30.77
N CYS A 67 -14.79 -2.14 -32.08
CA CYS A 67 -14.21 -1.07 -32.86
C CYS A 67 -15.33 -0.28 -33.54
N GLN A 68 -15.29 1.04 -33.39
CA GLN A 68 -16.34 1.94 -33.86
C GLN A 68 -15.72 3.04 -34.71
N LEU A 69 -16.20 3.20 -35.94
CA LEU A 69 -15.89 4.29 -36.85
C LEU A 69 -17.12 5.17 -37.00
N VAL A 70 -16.94 6.48 -36.84
CA VAL A 70 -18.00 7.49 -36.90
C VAL A 70 -17.71 8.43 -38.05
N ASN A 71 -18.74 8.75 -38.84
CA ASN A 71 -18.72 9.72 -39.94
C ASN A 71 -17.61 9.48 -40.98
N LYS A 72 -17.90 8.64 -41.96
CA LYS A 72 -17.01 8.53 -43.13
C LYS A 72 -17.01 9.85 -43.90
N MET A 73 -15.86 10.54 -43.93
CA MET A 73 -15.68 11.79 -44.66
C MET A 73 -15.41 11.54 -46.15
N ASP A 74 -15.96 12.38 -47.01
CA ASP A 74 -15.67 12.41 -48.44
C ASP A 74 -14.54 13.40 -48.75
N GLU A 75 -13.42 12.92 -49.27
CA GLU A 75 -12.22 13.74 -49.56
C GLU A 75 -12.49 14.91 -50.52
N ALA A 76 -13.50 14.80 -51.39
CA ALA A 76 -13.81 15.79 -52.40
C ALA A 76 -14.84 16.86 -51.98
N SER A 77 -15.68 16.56 -50.98
CA SER A 77 -16.85 17.40 -50.65
C SER A 77 -17.01 17.74 -49.17
N ASP A 78 -16.10 17.26 -48.31
CA ASP A 78 -16.14 17.42 -46.85
C ASP A 78 -17.49 17.03 -46.22
N SER A 79 -18.24 16.17 -46.93
CA SER A 79 -19.56 15.70 -46.55
C SER A 79 -19.47 14.29 -45.96
N VAL A 80 -20.37 13.97 -45.04
CA VAL A 80 -20.43 12.63 -44.43
C VAL A 80 -21.16 11.67 -45.38
N LYS A 81 -20.53 10.54 -45.68
CA LYS A 81 -21.09 9.43 -46.48
C LYS A 81 -21.33 8.19 -45.60
N ALA A 82 -22.13 7.27 -46.13
CA ALA A 82 -22.31 5.94 -45.53
C ALA A 82 -21.07 5.07 -45.76
N PHE A 83 -20.78 4.19 -44.81
CA PHE A 83 -19.79 3.13 -44.99
C PHE A 83 -20.30 2.10 -45.99
N ASN A 84 -19.43 1.65 -46.89
CA ASN A 84 -19.74 0.65 -47.90
C ASN A 84 -19.24 -0.74 -47.48
N ARG A 85 -19.55 -1.76 -48.30
CA ARG A 85 -19.17 -3.15 -48.02
C ARG A 85 -17.65 -3.39 -47.96
N ASN A 86 -16.86 -2.60 -48.68
CA ASN A 86 -15.40 -2.72 -48.62
C ASN A 86 -14.88 -2.18 -47.27
N ASP A 87 -15.49 -1.11 -46.75
CA ASP A 87 -15.17 -0.58 -45.42
C ASP A 87 -15.51 -1.61 -44.33
N GLU A 88 -16.67 -2.27 -44.44
CA GLU A 88 -17.06 -3.37 -43.54
C GLU A 88 -16.02 -4.49 -43.53
N GLN A 89 -15.65 -5.01 -44.71
CA GLN A 89 -14.66 -6.09 -44.83
C GLN A 89 -13.28 -5.69 -44.30
N PHE A 90 -12.88 -4.45 -44.56
CA PHE A 90 -11.62 -3.93 -44.03
C PHE A 90 -11.64 -3.84 -42.50
N LEU A 91 -12.71 -3.30 -41.93
CA LEU A 91 -12.85 -3.19 -40.48
C LEU A 91 -12.94 -4.57 -39.81
N GLU A 92 -13.62 -5.53 -40.44
CA GLU A 92 -13.67 -6.92 -39.98
C GLU A 92 -12.27 -7.57 -39.97
N ALA A 93 -11.51 -7.41 -41.05
CA ALA A 93 -10.13 -7.90 -41.10
C ALA A 93 -9.25 -7.23 -40.05
N PHE A 94 -9.36 -5.90 -39.89
CA PHE A 94 -8.65 -5.14 -38.85
C PHE A 94 -9.00 -5.63 -37.45
N ALA A 95 -10.29 -5.86 -37.15
CA ALA A 95 -10.75 -6.33 -35.85
C ALA A 95 -10.21 -7.72 -35.49
N ILE A 96 -9.99 -8.60 -36.47
CA ILE A 96 -9.33 -9.90 -36.25
C ILE A 96 -7.88 -9.69 -35.77
N PHE A 97 -7.11 -8.83 -36.45
CA PHE A 97 -5.73 -8.52 -36.05
C PHE A 97 -5.66 -7.83 -34.69
N CYS A 98 -6.58 -6.91 -34.38
CA CYS A 98 -6.69 -6.33 -33.04
C CYS A 98 -6.96 -7.41 -31.98
N GLY A 99 -7.86 -8.36 -32.26
CA GLY A 99 -8.18 -9.45 -31.34
C GLY A 99 -6.97 -10.33 -31.00
N LEU A 100 -6.19 -10.69 -32.02
CA LEU A 100 -4.95 -11.45 -31.86
C LEU A 100 -3.86 -10.65 -31.13
N GLY A 101 -3.68 -9.38 -31.48
CA GLY A 101 -2.71 -8.50 -30.85
C GLY A 101 -2.98 -8.30 -29.36
N ILE A 102 -4.20 -7.89 -29.00
CA ILE A 102 -4.62 -7.70 -27.61
C ILE A 102 -4.44 -8.99 -26.81
N GLN A 103 -4.83 -10.14 -27.38
CA GLN A 103 -4.69 -11.42 -26.70
C GLN A 103 -3.23 -11.80 -26.44
N ASN A 104 -2.35 -11.61 -27.43
CA ASN A 104 -0.93 -11.94 -27.28
C ASN A 104 -0.28 -11.05 -26.23
N THR A 105 -0.57 -9.74 -26.24
CA THR A 105 -0.09 -8.80 -25.23
C THR A 105 -0.58 -9.19 -23.83
N GLN A 106 -1.89 -9.43 -23.64
CA GLN A 106 -2.46 -9.84 -22.34
C GLN A 106 -1.86 -11.15 -21.82
N MET A 107 -1.64 -12.12 -22.71
CA MET A 107 -1.04 -13.40 -22.34
C MET A 107 0.42 -13.21 -21.93
N TYR A 108 1.17 -12.41 -22.67
CA TYR A 108 2.57 -12.09 -22.36
C TYR A 108 2.69 -11.34 -21.02
N GLU A 109 1.89 -10.29 -20.79
CA GLU A 109 1.81 -9.56 -19.52
C GLU A 109 1.46 -10.49 -18.34
N THR A 110 0.54 -11.44 -18.54
CA THR A 110 0.17 -12.41 -17.49
C THR A 110 1.33 -13.33 -17.14
N VAL A 111 2.11 -13.77 -18.13
CA VAL A 111 3.29 -14.62 -17.93
C VAL A 111 4.39 -13.83 -17.23
N GLU A 112 4.70 -12.61 -17.69
CA GLU A 112 5.70 -11.76 -17.04
C GLU A 112 5.34 -11.48 -15.57
N ARG A 113 4.08 -11.14 -15.29
CA ARG A 113 3.62 -10.93 -13.91
C ARG A 113 3.72 -12.19 -13.05
N ALA A 114 3.43 -13.36 -13.61
CA ALA A 114 3.58 -14.63 -12.89
C ALA A 114 5.05 -14.96 -12.60
N MET A 115 5.95 -14.70 -13.56
CA MET A 115 7.40 -14.86 -13.37
C MET A 115 7.93 -13.92 -12.30
N ALA A 116 7.57 -12.63 -12.34
CA ALA A 116 7.95 -11.66 -11.33
C ALA A 116 7.46 -12.07 -9.93
N LYS A 117 6.21 -12.58 -9.82
CA LYS A 117 5.68 -13.09 -8.55
C LYS A 117 6.45 -14.29 -8.03
N GLN A 118 6.84 -15.20 -8.92
CA GLN A 118 7.64 -16.37 -8.56
C GLN A 118 9.03 -15.97 -8.06
N GLU A 119 9.69 -15.03 -8.73
CA GLU A 119 11.01 -14.53 -8.36
C GLU A 119 10.99 -13.90 -6.96
N VAL A 120 10.06 -12.97 -6.70
CA VAL A 120 9.88 -12.36 -5.38
C VAL A 120 9.58 -13.40 -4.31
N THR A 121 8.73 -14.38 -4.60
CA THR A 121 8.39 -15.45 -3.65
C THR A 121 9.62 -16.30 -3.30
N LEU A 122 10.45 -16.63 -4.30
CA LEU A 122 11.69 -17.37 -4.08
C LEU A 122 12.70 -16.57 -3.24
N GLU A 123 12.79 -15.26 -3.45
CA GLU A 123 13.64 -14.39 -2.63
C GLU A 123 13.19 -14.40 -1.16
N VAL A 124 11.89 -14.21 -0.91
CA VAL A 124 11.30 -14.26 0.44
C VAL A 124 11.59 -15.61 1.10
N LEU A 125 11.34 -16.72 0.40
CA LEU A 125 11.59 -18.07 0.93
C LEU A 125 13.08 -18.36 1.15
N SER A 126 13.96 -17.82 0.30
CA SER A 126 15.41 -18.03 0.43
C SER A 126 16.00 -17.25 1.60
N TYR A 127 15.45 -16.08 1.91
CA TYR A 127 15.92 -15.25 3.02
C TYR A 127 15.30 -15.67 4.35
N HIS A 128 14.00 -16.00 4.36
CA HIS A 128 13.27 -16.34 5.57
C HIS A 128 13.18 -17.85 5.76
N ALA A 129 14.06 -18.38 6.61
CA ALA A 129 13.89 -19.71 7.16
C ALA A 129 12.64 -19.74 8.04
N THR A 130 11.70 -20.65 7.76
CA THR A 130 10.59 -20.93 8.68
C THR A 130 11.17 -21.36 10.04
N ALA A 131 10.65 -20.82 11.15
CA ALA A 131 11.03 -21.26 12.48
C ALA A 131 10.89 -22.78 12.61
N SER A 132 11.87 -23.44 13.22
CA SER A 132 11.78 -24.89 13.42
C SER A 132 10.66 -25.20 14.42
N GLU A 133 10.10 -26.42 14.33
CA GLU A 133 9.10 -26.88 15.31
C GLU A 133 9.67 -26.90 16.73
N GLU A 134 10.98 -27.09 16.87
CA GLU A 134 11.69 -27.14 18.14
C GLU A 134 11.78 -25.76 18.82
N GLU A 135 12.17 -24.71 18.09
CA GLU A 135 12.17 -23.34 18.58
C GLU A 135 10.76 -22.87 18.95
N SER A 136 9.76 -23.27 18.15
CA SER A 136 8.35 -22.97 18.42
C SER A 136 7.90 -23.62 19.73
N ARG A 137 8.38 -24.84 20.01
CA ARG A 137 8.06 -25.60 21.22
C ARG A 137 8.77 -25.04 22.46
N GLU A 138 10.04 -24.64 22.36
CA GLU A 138 10.76 -23.97 23.47
C GLU A 138 10.08 -22.67 23.89
N LEU A 139 9.61 -21.89 22.91
CA LEU A 139 8.88 -20.67 23.19
C LEU A 139 7.49 -20.95 23.76
N GLN A 140 6.78 -21.96 23.26
CA GLN A 140 5.50 -22.40 23.84
C GLN A 140 5.67 -22.78 25.33
N VAL A 141 6.76 -23.50 25.66
CA VAL A 141 7.10 -23.84 27.05
C VAL A 141 7.42 -22.59 27.87
N THR A 142 8.14 -21.61 27.32
CA THR A 142 8.48 -20.35 27.98
C THR A 142 7.24 -19.46 28.22
N VAL A 143 6.31 -19.43 27.26
CA VAL A 143 5.03 -18.69 27.34
C VAL A 143 4.14 -19.28 28.43
N VAL A 144 4.12 -20.61 28.57
CA VAL A 144 3.40 -21.29 29.66
C VAL A 144 4.09 -21.06 31.02
N ALA A 145 5.40 -20.82 31.05
CA ALA A 145 6.17 -20.71 32.29
C ALA A 145 6.08 -19.34 32.99
N THR A 146 6.07 -18.20 32.29
CA THR A 146 5.66 -16.87 32.82
C THR A 146 5.83 -15.76 31.78
N VAL A 147 4.76 -15.35 31.07
CA VAL A 147 4.77 -14.09 30.30
C VAL A 147 4.79 -12.90 31.29
N PRO A 148 5.81 -12.02 31.27
CA PRO A 148 5.87 -10.86 32.18
C PRO A 148 4.65 -9.96 32.03
N SER A 149 4.28 -9.21 33.07
CA SER A 149 3.11 -8.31 33.00
C SER A 149 3.41 -7.08 32.12
N ALA A 150 2.36 -6.46 31.57
CA ALA A 150 2.52 -5.21 30.82
C ALA A 150 3.14 -4.09 31.66
N GLN A 151 2.88 -4.09 32.97
CA GLN A 151 3.47 -3.13 33.91
C GLN A 151 4.97 -3.37 34.11
N SER A 152 5.42 -4.64 34.25
CA SER A 152 6.85 -4.92 34.40
C SER A 152 7.65 -4.55 33.16
N LEU A 153 7.04 -4.71 31.98
CA LEU A 153 7.63 -4.38 30.68
C LEU A 153 7.38 -2.92 30.27
N ARG A 154 6.64 -2.13 31.07
CA ARG A 154 6.28 -0.73 30.79
C ARG A 154 5.58 -0.52 29.43
N LEU A 155 4.81 -1.51 28.97
CA LEU A 155 4.16 -1.47 27.65
C LEU A 155 3.02 -0.45 27.54
N LEU A 156 2.53 0.06 28.67
CA LEU A 156 1.47 1.06 28.72
C LEU A 156 2.01 2.50 28.64
N ASP A 157 3.31 2.69 28.78
CA ASP A 157 3.94 4.01 28.82
C ASP A 157 4.26 4.48 27.40
N PHE A 158 3.82 5.69 27.03
CA PHE A 158 4.16 6.27 25.72
C PHE A 158 5.67 6.52 25.56
N SER A 159 6.39 6.71 26.67
CA SER A 159 7.84 6.88 26.72
C SER A 159 8.64 5.58 26.68
N PHE A 160 7.98 4.44 26.44
CA PHE A 160 8.62 3.12 26.32
C PHE A 160 9.78 3.13 25.29
N SER A 161 10.82 2.34 25.60
CA SER A 161 12.00 2.12 24.76
C SER A 161 12.40 0.64 24.84
N ASP A 162 12.70 0.04 23.69
CA ASP A 162 13.05 -1.38 23.59
C ASP A 162 14.57 -1.65 23.57
N PHE A 163 15.42 -0.60 23.63
CA PHE A 163 16.87 -0.74 23.49
C PHE A 163 17.53 -1.65 24.54
N GLU A 164 16.92 -1.79 25.71
CA GLU A 164 17.40 -2.67 26.78
C GLU A 164 16.83 -4.09 26.68
N LEU A 165 15.83 -4.32 25.83
CA LEU A 165 15.15 -5.60 25.67
C LEU A 165 15.83 -6.48 24.62
N SER A 166 15.94 -7.76 24.93
CA SER A 166 16.33 -8.80 23.99
C SER A 166 15.22 -9.13 22.97
N ASP A 167 15.60 -9.80 21.88
CA ASP A 167 14.63 -10.28 20.86
C ASP A 167 13.57 -11.21 21.49
N THR A 168 13.96 -12.00 22.50
CA THR A 168 13.04 -12.86 23.27
C THR A 168 12.07 -12.04 24.13
N GLU A 169 12.53 -10.96 24.77
CA GLU A 169 11.67 -10.11 25.60
C GLU A 169 10.67 -9.31 24.76
N THR A 170 11.08 -8.77 23.60
CA THR A 170 10.15 -8.10 22.66
C THR A 170 9.09 -9.05 22.11
N THR A 171 9.48 -10.31 21.90
CA THR A 171 8.58 -11.42 21.58
C THR A 171 7.55 -11.67 22.69
N LEU A 172 7.99 -11.83 23.93
CA LEU A 172 7.11 -12.05 25.07
C LEU A 172 6.21 -10.83 25.33
N ALA A 173 6.73 -9.63 25.12
CA ALA A 173 5.96 -8.39 25.17
C ALA A 173 4.85 -8.37 24.12
N THR A 174 5.13 -8.83 22.90
CA THR A 174 4.11 -8.98 21.85
C THR A 174 2.98 -9.91 22.29
N ILE A 175 3.32 -11.07 22.84
CA ILE A 175 2.32 -12.01 23.38
C ILE A 175 1.51 -11.34 24.50
N ARG A 176 2.17 -10.62 25.41
CA ARG A 176 1.52 -9.88 26.49
C ARG A 176 0.50 -8.86 25.94
N MET A 177 0.83 -8.12 24.88
CA MET A 177 -0.11 -7.16 24.28
C MET A 177 -1.39 -7.85 23.79
N PHE A 178 -1.27 -8.99 23.13
CA PHE A 178 -2.44 -9.75 22.66
C PHE A 178 -3.26 -10.35 23.81
N VAL A 179 -2.59 -10.86 24.86
CA VAL A 179 -3.25 -11.39 26.05
C VAL A 179 -4.06 -10.29 26.76
N ASP A 180 -3.46 -9.13 26.99
CA ASP A 180 -4.12 -8.03 27.72
C ASP A 180 -5.23 -7.34 26.88
N LEU A 181 -5.20 -7.50 25.56
CA LEU A 181 -6.30 -7.10 24.66
C LEU A 181 -7.38 -8.19 24.50
N ASN A 182 -7.23 -9.35 25.15
CA ASN A 182 -8.14 -10.51 25.03
C ASN A 182 -8.26 -11.07 23.60
N LEU A 183 -7.18 -11.00 22.81
CA LEU A 183 -7.19 -11.39 21.40
C LEU A 183 -6.75 -12.84 21.15
N VAL A 184 -6.36 -13.59 22.18
CA VAL A 184 -5.66 -14.88 22.00
C VAL A 184 -6.61 -16.07 21.92
N GLN A 185 -6.59 -16.73 20.76
CA GLN A 185 -6.49 -18.19 20.64
C GLN A 185 -5.21 -18.51 19.84
N ASN A 186 -4.21 -19.15 20.47
CA ASN A 186 -2.98 -19.70 19.86
C ASN A 186 -2.19 -18.79 18.89
N PHE A 187 -1.51 -17.76 19.39
CA PHE A 187 -0.56 -16.97 18.58
C PHE A 187 0.76 -17.71 18.38
N GLN A 188 1.20 -17.91 17.13
CA GLN A 188 2.53 -18.46 16.81
C GLN A 188 3.51 -17.37 16.36
N MET A 189 4.77 -17.54 16.75
CA MET A 189 5.81 -16.51 16.83
C MET A 189 6.59 -16.24 15.54
N LYS A 190 6.09 -16.66 14.38
CA LYS A 190 6.87 -16.63 13.13
C LYS A 190 7.04 -15.22 12.54
N TYR A 191 6.31 -14.21 13.03
CA TYR A 191 6.39 -12.82 12.52
C TYR A 191 7.79 -12.18 12.66
N MET A 192 8.46 -12.34 13.80
CA MET A 192 9.78 -11.72 14.06
C MET A 192 10.86 -12.13 13.03
N LYS A 193 10.85 -13.40 12.60
CA LYS A 193 11.86 -13.95 11.68
C LYS A 193 11.67 -13.49 10.22
N ASN A 194 10.53 -12.86 9.93
CA ASN A 194 10.20 -12.36 8.60
C ASN A 194 10.60 -10.88 8.39
N TYR A 195 11.34 -10.30 9.35
CA TYR A 195 12.00 -9.00 9.20
C TYR A 195 13.49 -9.16 8.89
N ARG A 196 14.04 -8.26 8.06
CA ARG A 196 15.44 -8.28 7.65
C ARG A 196 16.33 -7.61 8.69
N LYS A 197 17.22 -8.37 9.33
CA LYS A 197 18.17 -7.84 10.33
C LYS A 197 19.24 -6.91 9.74
N SER A 198 19.45 -6.97 8.42
CA SER A 198 20.40 -6.11 7.72
C SER A 198 19.90 -4.68 7.48
N VAL A 199 18.60 -4.41 7.72
CA VAL A 199 18.00 -3.10 7.52
C VAL A 199 18.10 -2.30 8.82
N ALA A 200 18.65 -1.08 8.74
CA ALA A 200 19.01 -0.29 9.91
C ALA A 200 17.80 0.13 10.76
N TYR A 201 16.72 0.62 10.13
CA TYR A 201 15.53 1.11 10.83
C TYR A 201 14.30 0.23 10.63
N HIS A 202 13.88 -0.03 9.38
CA HIS A 202 12.66 -0.80 9.07
C HIS A 202 12.86 -2.31 9.29
N ASN A 203 13.06 -2.70 10.56
CA ASN A 203 13.29 -4.05 11.04
C ASN A 203 12.28 -4.42 12.15
N TRP A 204 12.46 -5.58 12.78
CA TRP A 204 11.55 -6.08 13.82
C TRP A 204 11.34 -5.09 14.97
N ARG A 205 12.37 -4.33 15.37
CA ARG A 205 12.26 -3.39 16.49
C ARG A 205 11.33 -2.22 16.18
N HIS A 206 11.35 -1.72 14.95
CA HIS A 206 10.40 -0.72 14.48
C HIS A 206 8.96 -1.26 14.54
N ALA A 207 8.70 -2.42 13.92
CA ALA A 207 7.37 -3.04 13.93
C ALA A 207 6.85 -3.34 15.34
N PHE A 208 7.71 -3.81 16.23
CA PHE A 208 7.39 -4.02 17.64
C PHE A 208 7.02 -2.72 18.35
N ASN A 209 7.79 -1.64 18.17
CA ASN A 209 7.48 -0.33 18.76
C ASN A 209 6.19 0.26 18.19
N THR A 210 5.92 0.10 16.90
CA THR A 210 4.66 0.49 16.26
C THR A 210 3.47 -0.26 16.90
N ALA A 211 3.60 -1.57 17.12
CA ALA A 211 2.58 -2.36 17.83
C ALA A 211 2.43 -1.96 19.31
N GLN A 212 3.53 -1.68 20.00
CA GLN A 212 3.51 -1.18 21.39
C GLN A 212 2.81 0.17 21.50
N SER A 213 3.08 1.09 20.59
CA SER A 213 2.41 2.38 20.53
C SER A 213 0.91 2.21 20.28
N MET A 214 0.50 1.29 19.40
CA MET A 214 -0.92 0.97 19.20
C MET A 214 -1.56 0.39 20.47
N PHE A 215 -0.89 -0.54 21.14
CA PHE A 215 -1.35 -1.10 22.41
C PHE A 215 -1.51 -0.01 23.49
N ALA A 216 -0.55 0.90 23.62
CA ALA A 216 -0.63 2.03 24.55
C ALA A 216 -1.76 3.02 24.19
N LEU A 217 -1.98 3.30 22.90
CA LEU A 217 -3.11 4.13 22.45
C LEU A 217 -4.48 3.49 22.78
N LEU A 218 -4.59 2.17 22.57
CA LEU A 218 -5.81 1.42 22.88
C LEU A 218 -6.10 1.40 24.38
N LYS A 219 -5.08 1.11 25.21
CA LYS A 219 -5.20 0.98 26.67
C LYS A 219 -5.10 2.32 27.39
N SER A 220 -3.91 2.92 27.41
CA SER A 220 -3.62 4.16 28.13
C SER A 220 -4.33 5.36 27.49
N GLY A 221 -4.38 5.41 26.16
CA GLY A 221 -5.14 6.41 25.40
C GLY A 221 -6.66 6.21 25.42
N ARG A 222 -7.15 5.10 26.00
CA ARG A 222 -8.57 4.73 26.12
C ARG A 222 -9.34 4.66 24.79
N LEU A 223 -8.63 4.48 23.67
CA LEU A 223 -9.26 4.41 22.35
C LEU A 223 -9.87 3.05 22.05
N GLN A 224 -9.57 2.00 22.85
CA GLN A 224 -10.18 0.68 22.68
C GLN A 224 -11.71 0.72 22.76
N ASN A 225 -12.30 1.63 23.55
CA ASN A 225 -13.76 1.73 23.72
C ASN A 225 -14.50 2.13 22.44
N ASN A 226 -13.79 2.67 21.44
CA ASN A 226 -14.35 3.12 20.17
C ASN A 226 -14.23 2.07 19.05
N LEU A 227 -13.68 0.89 19.36
CA LEU A 227 -13.35 -0.16 18.40
C LEU A 227 -13.93 -1.50 18.88
N ASN A 228 -14.31 -2.35 17.94
CA ASN A 228 -14.67 -3.73 18.24
C ASN A 228 -13.44 -4.65 18.27
N ASP A 229 -13.60 -5.86 18.81
CA ASP A 229 -12.49 -6.80 19.01
C ASP A 229 -11.81 -7.21 17.68
N LEU A 230 -12.56 -7.33 16.59
CA LEU A 230 -11.99 -7.65 15.26
C LEU A 230 -11.19 -6.49 14.68
N GLU A 231 -11.61 -5.25 14.93
CA GLU A 231 -10.87 -4.04 14.54
C GLU A 231 -9.57 -3.92 15.32
N VAL A 232 -9.62 -4.17 16.63
CA VAL A 232 -8.44 -4.19 17.50
C VAL A 232 -7.47 -5.29 17.06
N LEU A 233 -7.97 -6.49 16.77
CA LEU A 233 -7.18 -7.60 16.24
C LEU A 233 -6.50 -7.22 14.91
N ALA A 234 -7.26 -6.65 13.98
CA ALA A 234 -6.75 -6.24 12.68
C ALA A 234 -5.64 -5.17 12.81
N LEU A 235 -5.81 -4.18 13.69
CA LEU A 235 -4.80 -3.14 13.92
C LEU A 235 -3.52 -3.70 14.54
N MET A 236 -3.64 -4.59 15.53
CA MET A 236 -2.47 -5.23 16.13
C MET A 236 -1.71 -6.12 15.14
N ILE A 237 -2.41 -6.86 14.26
CA ILE A 237 -1.76 -7.63 13.20
C ILE A 237 -1.11 -6.70 12.16
N ALA A 238 -1.81 -5.64 11.73
CA ALA A 238 -1.31 -4.69 10.75
C ALA A 238 -0.04 -3.99 11.26
N THR A 239 -0.01 -3.50 12.49
CA THR A 239 1.18 -2.85 13.07
C THR A 239 2.40 -3.76 13.12
N LEU A 240 2.24 -5.04 13.45
CA LEU A 240 3.32 -6.02 13.42
C LEU A 240 3.76 -6.45 12.01
N SER A 241 2.95 -6.14 10.99
CA SER A 241 3.12 -6.68 9.64
C SER A 241 3.40 -5.62 8.57
N HIS A 242 3.26 -4.33 8.89
CA HIS A 242 3.22 -3.26 7.90
C HIS A 242 4.53 -3.07 7.12
N ASP A 243 5.65 -3.58 7.64
CA ASP A 243 7.00 -3.48 7.05
C ASP A 243 7.66 -4.86 6.85
N LEU A 244 6.87 -5.94 6.78
CA LEU A 244 7.41 -7.29 6.59
C LEU A 244 8.26 -7.39 5.31
N ASP A 245 9.46 -7.98 5.41
CA ASP A 245 10.41 -8.04 4.28
C ASP A 245 10.79 -6.66 3.70
N HIS A 246 10.73 -5.57 4.48
CA HIS A 246 11.28 -4.29 4.04
C HIS A 246 12.76 -4.42 3.65
N ARG A 247 13.13 -3.82 2.52
CA ARG A 247 14.43 -4.04 1.84
C ARG A 247 15.44 -2.90 2.02
N GLY A 248 15.12 -1.94 2.88
CA GLY A 248 15.95 -0.76 3.13
C GLY A 248 15.94 0.26 1.98
N VAL A 249 14.92 0.19 1.11
CA VAL A 249 14.78 1.08 -0.05
C VAL A 249 13.32 1.47 -0.23
N ASN A 250 13.09 2.71 -0.64
CA ASN A 250 11.72 3.21 -0.87
C ASN A 250 11.15 2.81 -2.24
N ASN A 251 9.84 3.04 -2.41
CA ASN A 251 9.10 2.77 -3.65
C ASN A 251 9.73 3.44 -4.90
N SER A 252 10.31 4.63 -4.76
CA SER A 252 10.91 5.34 -5.91
C SER A 252 12.18 4.64 -6.42
N TYR A 253 12.99 4.07 -5.53
CA TYR A 253 14.16 3.28 -5.92
C TYR A 253 13.74 1.97 -6.61
N ILE A 254 12.71 1.29 -6.10
CA ILE A 254 12.20 0.04 -6.68
C ILE A 254 11.70 0.25 -8.10
N GLN A 255 10.99 1.36 -8.35
CA GLN A 255 10.54 1.74 -9.69
C GLN A 255 11.69 2.07 -10.64
N ARG A 256 12.77 2.68 -10.15
CA ARG A 256 13.94 3.06 -10.96
C ARG A 256 14.93 1.92 -11.21
N SER A 257 14.90 0.88 -10.38
CA SER A 257 15.80 -0.27 -10.47
C SER A 257 15.22 -1.43 -11.29
N ASP A 258 14.06 -1.24 -11.95
CA ASP A 258 13.34 -2.26 -12.71
C ASP A 258 13.14 -3.58 -11.92
N HIS A 259 13.00 -3.47 -10.60
CA HIS A 259 12.84 -4.63 -9.72
C HIS A 259 11.54 -5.37 -10.07
N PRO A 260 11.49 -6.72 -9.99
CA PRO A 260 10.27 -7.50 -10.22
C PRO A 260 9.04 -7.04 -9.41
N LEU A 261 9.23 -6.36 -8.27
CA LEU A 261 8.15 -5.83 -7.45
C LEU A 261 7.43 -4.66 -8.16
N ALA A 262 8.17 -3.82 -8.88
CA ALA A 262 7.60 -2.71 -9.65
C ALA A 262 6.66 -3.19 -10.76
N GLN A 263 6.85 -4.42 -11.26
CA GLN A 263 5.98 -5.03 -12.27
C GLN A 263 4.68 -5.59 -11.67
N LEU A 264 4.67 -5.90 -10.37
CA LEU A 264 3.50 -6.48 -9.70
C LEU A 264 2.47 -5.42 -9.30
N TYR A 265 2.92 -4.21 -8.97
CA TYR A 265 2.12 -3.15 -8.38
C TYR A 265 2.48 -1.78 -8.98
N CYS A 266 1.46 -0.98 -9.35
CA CYS A 266 1.66 0.35 -9.94
C CYS A 266 1.88 1.45 -8.89
N HIS A 267 1.23 1.35 -7.73
CA HIS A 267 1.32 2.29 -6.62
C HIS A 267 1.51 1.52 -5.32
N SER A 268 2.18 2.14 -4.34
CA SER A 268 2.40 1.56 -3.01
C SER A 268 2.93 0.13 -3.08
N THR A 269 3.98 -0.05 -3.88
CA THR A 269 4.51 -1.36 -4.27
C THR A 269 4.95 -2.17 -3.05
N MET A 270 5.65 -1.52 -2.11
CA MET A 270 6.11 -2.16 -0.88
C MET A 270 4.96 -2.46 0.07
N GLU A 271 3.99 -1.57 0.21
CA GLU A 271 2.86 -1.75 1.12
C GLU A 271 1.99 -2.95 0.69
N HIS A 272 1.79 -3.15 -0.62
CA HIS A 272 1.13 -4.37 -1.12
C HIS A 272 1.98 -5.62 -0.88
N HIS A 273 3.31 -5.53 -1.03
CA HIS A 273 4.23 -6.62 -0.73
C HIS A 273 4.18 -7.03 0.75
N HIS A 274 4.19 -6.06 1.67
CA HIS A 274 4.05 -6.28 3.11
C HIS A 274 2.74 -7.00 3.45
N PHE A 275 1.63 -6.59 2.83
CA PHE A 275 0.34 -7.25 3.01
C PHE A 275 0.32 -8.68 2.45
N ASP A 276 0.84 -8.90 1.24
CA ASP A 276 0.94 -10.23 0.63
C ASP A 276 1.80 -11.18 1.49
N HIS A 277 2.90 -10.68 2.06
CA HIS A 277 3.75 -11.44 2.97
C HIS A 277 3.03 -11.73 4.30
N CYS A 278 2.31 -10.76 4.87
CA CYS A 278 1.44 -10.97 6.02
C CYS A 278 0.43 -12.10 5.77
N LEU A 279 -0.23 -12.08 4.61
CA LEU A 279 -1.20 -13.09 4.20
C LEU A 279 -0.56 -14.47 4.02
N MET A 280 0.66 -14.53 3.47
CA MET A 280 1.43 -15.77 3.38
C MET A 280 1.72 -16.37 4.77
N ILE A 281 2.14 -15.54 5.73
CA ILE A 281 2.41 -15.97 7.10
C ILE A 281 1.12 -16.48 7.76
N LEU A 282 0.02 -15.73 7.67
CA LEU A 282 -1.29 -16.09 8.23
C LEU A 282 -1.85 -17.41 7.69
N ASN A 283 -1.57 -17.73 6.42
CA ASN A 283 -2.02 -18.97 5.79
C ASN A 283 -1.06 -20.16 5.99
N SER A 284 0.16 -19.91 6.47
CA SER A 284 1.16 -20.95 6.69
C SER A 284 0.74 -21.90 7.82
N PRO A 285 1.00 -23.23 7.69
CA PRO A 285 0.68 -24.21 8.73
C PRO A 285 1.22 -23.79 10.11
N GLY A 286 0.34 -23.83 11.11
CA GLY A 286 0.60 -23.42 12.50
C GLY A 286 0.36 -21.94 12.80
N ASN A 287 0.47 -21.04 11.81
CA ASN A 287 0.36 -19.59 12.03
C ASN A 287 -1.07 -19.03 11.86
N GLN A 288 -2.06 -19.90 11.72
CA GLN A 288 -3.42 -19.54 11.33
C GLN A 288 -4.21 -19.00 12.53
N ILE A 289 -3.76 -17.88 13.09
CA ILE A 289 -4.35 -17.22 14.27
C ILE A 289 -5.79 -16.75 14.03
N LEU A 290 -6.20 -16.63 12.76
CA LEU A 290 -7.56 -16.26 12.35
C LEU A 290 -8.44 -17.48 12.03
N SER A 291 -7.97 -18.71 12.25
CA SER A 291 -8.66 -19.94 11.87
C SER A 291 -9.98 -20.21 12.60
N SER A 292 -10.17 -19.62 13.78
CA SER A 292 -11.41 -19.74 14.56
C SER A 292 -12.51 -18.77 14.13
N LEU A 293 -12.19 -17.78 13.28
CA LEU A 293 -13.16 -16.82 12.76
C LEU A 293 -14.08 -17.48 11.71
N SER A 294 -15.32 -16.99 11.63
CA SER A 294 -16.19 -17.34 10.50
C SER A 294 -15.63 -16.79 9.18
N LEU A 295 -16.09 -17.32 8.06
CA LEU A 295 -15.62 -16.90 6.73
C LEU A 295 -15.86 -15.40 6.46
N ASP A 296 -16.97 -14.84 6.97
CA ASP A 296 -17.29 -13.43 6.80
C ASP A 296 -16.43 -12.54 7.71
N GLU A 297 -16.20 -12.95 8.96
CA GLU A 297 -15.28 -12.26 9.88
C GLU A 297 -13.84 -12.31 9.37
N TYR A 298 -13.37 -13.46 8.88
CA TYR A 298 -12.04 -13.62 8.29
C TYR A 298 -11.83 -12.65 7.12
N LYS A 299 -12.79 -12.60 6.17
CA LYS A 299 -12.75 -11.67 5.04
C LYS A 299 -12.77 -10.20 5.49
N SER A 300 -13.60 -9.88 6.48
CA SER A 300 -13.69 -8.53 7.04
C SER A 300 -12.37 -8.11 7.70
N THR A 301 -11.81 -8.98 8.55
CA THR A 301 -10.53 -8.78 9.24
C THR A 301 -9.38 -8.61 8.26
N LEU A 302 -9.26 -9.46 7.23
CA LEU A 302 -8.24 -9.29 6.19
C LEU A 302 -8.36 -7.96 5.46
N LYS A 303 -9.59 -7.54 5.12
CA LYS A 303 -9.84 -6.25 4.47
C LYS A 303 -9.47 -5.07 5.38
N MET A 304 -9.62 -5.21 6.70
CA MET A 304 -9.18 -4.20 7.66
C MET A 304 -7.65 -4.15 7.77
N ILE A 305 -6.98 -5.31 7.79
CA ILE A 305 -5.51 -5.39 7.79
C ILE A 305 -4.94 -4.77 6.51
N GLU A 306 -5.47 -5.15 5.34
CA GLU A 306 -5.08 -4.60 4.04
C GLU A 306 -5.18 -3.07 4.03
N ARG A 307 -6.33 -2.54 4.45
CA ARG A 307 -6.54 -1.08 4.52
C ARG A 307 -5.63 -0.37 5.50
N ALA A 308 -5.25 -1.04 6.60
CA ALA A 308 -4.37 -0.47 7.61
C ALA A 308 -2.91 -0.42 7.14
N ILE A 309 -2.45 -1.45 6.40
CA ILE A 309 -1.10 -1.49 5.82
C ILE A 309 -0.99 -0.57 4.60
N LEU A 310 -1.98 -0.59 3.71
CA LEU A 310 -2.02 0.28 2.52
C LEU A 310 -2.45 1.72 2.82
N ALA A 311 -2.61 2.10 4.09
CA ALA A 311 -3.15 3.41 4.49
C ALA A 311 -2.26 4.54 3.95
N THR A 312 -2.64 5.03 2.77
CA THR A 312 -1.94 6.03 1.94
C THR A 312 -2.57 7.41 2.04
N ASP A 313 -3.59 7.56 2.90
CA ASP A 313 -4.31 8.81 3.08
C ASP A 313 -4.58 9.07 4.56
N LEU A 314 -3.99 10.16 5.07
CA LEU A 314 -4.10 10.64 6.44
C LEU A 314 -5.52 11.12 6.77
N ALA A 315 -6.37 11.38 5.76
CA ALA A 315 -7.62 12.12 5.93
C ALA A 315 -8.90 11.28 6.06
N LEU A 316 -8.92 9.99 5.70
CA LEU A 316 -10.20 9.30 5.47
C LEU A 316 -10.62 8.23 6.48
N TYR A 317 -9.83 7.89 7.50
CA TYR A 317 -10.31 6.97 8.54
C TYR A 317 -9.55 7.13 9.86
N MET A 318 -10.28 7.16 10.98
CA MET A 318 -9.71 7.16 12.33
C MET A 318 -8.64 6.07 12.50
N LYS A 319 -8.87 4.87 11.94
CA LYS A 319 -7.93 3.74 12.01
C LYS A 319 -6.64 4.01 11.22
N SER A 320 -6.74 4.62 10.04
CA SER A 320 -5.57 5.00 9.24
C SER A 320 -4.74 6.04 9.98
N MET A 321 -5.38 7.02 10.62
CA MET A 321 -4.71 7.99 11.48
C MET A 321 -4.00 7.32 12.66
N LEU A 322 -4.63 6.36 13.34
CA LEU A 322 -3.99 5.60 14.42
C LEU A 322 -2.77 4.81 13.92
N MET A 323 -2.87 4.15 12.77
CA MET A 323 -1.75 3.45 12.16
C MET A 323 -0.59 4.41 11.87
N THR A 324 -0.83 5.53 11.19
CA THR A 324 0.22 6.51 10.90
C THR A 324 0.81 7.10 12.18
N ALA A 325 0.00 7.40 13.20
CA ALA A 325 0.49 7.90 14.47
C ALA A 325 1.36 6.88 15.22
N CYS A 326 1.06 5.60 15.10
CA CYS A 326 1.91 4.54 15.66
C CYS A 326 3.21 4.38 14.89
N ASP A 327 3.15 4.42 13.56
CA ASP A 327 4.30 4.25 12.68
C ASP A 327 5.34 5.34 12.90
N ILE A 328 4.92 6.60 13.02
CA ILE A 328 5.82 7.73 13.30
C ILE A 328 5.98 8.01 14.80
N SER A 329 5.60 7.08 15.69
CA SER A 329 5.59 7.31 17.15
C SER A 329 6.97 7.54 17.76
N ALA A 330 8.05 7.17 17.07
CA ALA A 330 9.43 7.45 17.48
C ALA A 330 9.66 8.93 17.80
N ILE A 331 9.06 9.85 17.02
CA ILE A 331 9.20 11.30 17.20
C ILE A 331 8.66 11.83 18.53
N THR A 332 7.87 11.03 19.24
CA THR A 332 7.27 11.38 20.54
C THR A 332 8.06 10.85 21.72
N LYS A 333 9.06 9.99 21.48
CA LYS A 333 9.84 9.33 22.53
C LYS A 333 10.80 10.31 23.22
N PRO A 334 11.28 10.01 24.44
CA PRO A 334 12.27 10.85 25.12
C PRO A 334 13.50 11.12 24.23
N TRP A 335 14.07 12.32 24.36
CA TRP A 335 15.14 12.81 23.48
C TRP A 335 16.29 11.82 23.21
N PRO A 336 16.89 11.13 24.21
CA PRO A 336 17.98 10.18 23.94
C PRO A 336 17.54 9.00 23.07
N VAL A 337 16.28 8.59 23.19
CA VAL A 337 15.71 7.53 22.36
C VAL A 337 15.50 8.06 20.95
N GLN A 338 14.91 9.26 20.83
CA GLN A 338 14.62 9.84 19.53
C GLN A 338 15.87 10.16 18.71
N GLN A 339 16.96 10.62 19.34
CA GLN A 339 18.23 10.83 18.64
C GLN A 339 18.74 9.54 18.00
N ARG A 340 18.79 8.46 18.78
CA ARG A 340 19.26 7.16 18.31
C ARG A 340 18.37 6.59 17.19
N ILE A 341 17.05 6.77 17.28
CA ILE A 341 16.16 6.37 16.19
C ILE A 341 16.39 7.22 14.93
N ALA A 342 16.53 8.54 15.07
CA ALA A 342 16.81 9.42 13.94
C ALA A 342 18.15 9.09 13.25
N GLU A 343 19.15 8.65 14.01
CA GLU A 343 20.41 8.12 13.45
C GLU A 343 20.19 6.86 12.62
N LEU A 344 19.42 5.88 13.11
CA LEU A 344 19.11 4.66 12.35
C LEU A 344 18.37 4.96 11.05
N VAL A 345 17.38 5.86 11.10
CA VAL A 345 16.65 6.33 9.91
C VAL A 345 17.58 7.01 8.92
N ALA A 346 18.47 7.89 9.40
CA ALA A 346 19.44 8.58 8.56
C ALA A 346 20.44 7.60 7.93
N THR A 347 20.93 6.62 8.69
CA THR A 347 21.80 5.56 8.19
C THR A 347 21.12 4.80 7.05
N GLU A 348 19.85 4.42 7.21
CA GLU A 348 19.12 3.71 6.14
C GLU A 348 18.97 4.57 4.87
N PHE A 349 18.60 5.86 5.02
CA PHE A 349 18.53 6.77 3.88
C PHE A 349 19.88 6.97 3.19
N PHE A 350 20.96 7.03 3.95
CA PHE A 350 22.31 7.16 3.40
C PHE A 350 22.81 5.89 2.72
N GLU A 351 22.42 4.71 3.20
CA GLU A 351 22.70 3.44 2.54
C GLU A 351 21.95 3.35 1.20
N GLN A 352 20.68 3.78 1.16
CA GLN A 352 19.93 3.89 -0.09
C GLN A 352 20.58 4.91 -1.04
N GLY A 353 20.97 6.10 -0.57
CA GLY A 353 21.61 7.12 -1.41
C GLY A 353 22.92 6.65 -2.04
N ASP A 354 23.74 5.89 -1.29
CA ASP A 354 24.94 5.25 -1.83
C ASP A 354 24.61 4.17 -2.87
N LYS A 355 23.49 3.47 -2.69
CA LYS A 355 23.00 2.47 -3.65
C LYS A 355 22.55 3.12 -4.95
N GLU A 356 21.78 4.21 -4.87
CA GLU A 356 21.36 5.03 -6.02
C GLU A 356 22.56 5.53 -6.83
N ARG A 357 23.58 6.05 -6.15
CA ARG A 357 24.80 6.52 -6.82
C ARG A 357 25.56 5.38 -7.51
N ARG A 358 25.72 4.23 -6.85
CA ARG A 358 26.51 3.11 -7.37
C ARG A 358 25.83 2.33 -8.49
N GLU A 359 24.53 2.09 -8.35
CA GLU A 359 23.80 1.17 -9.22
C GLU A 359 23.01 1.89 -10.31
N LEU A 360 22.47 3.09 -10.01
CA LEU A 360 21.65 3.85 -10.95
C LEU A 360 22.38 5.05 -11.55
N ASN A 361 23.58 5.38 -11.04
CA ASN A 361 24.37 6.55 -11.45
C ASN A 361 23.58 7.88 -11.33
N ILE A 362 22.76 8.00 -10.28
CA ILE A 362 21.93 9.17 -9.96
C ILE A 362 22.51 9.87 -8.73
N GLU A 363 22.47 11.20 -8.72
CA GLU A 363 22.80 11.97 -7.51
C GLU A 363 21.63 11.92 -6.52
N PRO A 364 21.84 11.41 -5.29
CA PRO A 364 20.78 11.28 -4.31
C PRO A 364 20.29 12.65 -3.81
N SER A 365 19.04 12.68 -3.36
CA SER A 365 18.47 13.86 -2.71
C SER A 365 19.25 14.26 -1.45
N ASP A 366 19.11 15.51 -1.01
CA ASP A 366 19.79 16.01 0.20
C ASP A 366 19.52 15.15 1.44
N LEU A 367 18.32 14.57 1.55
CA LEU A 367 17.93 13.70 2.68
C LEU A 367 18.72 12.37 2.70
N MET A 368 19.08 11.86 1.53
CA MET A 368 19.80 10.59 1.35
C MET A 368 21.30 10.79 1.11
N ASN A 369 21.76 12.04 1.09
CA ASN A 369 23.17 12.36 0.87
C ASN A 369 23.91 12.49 2.22
N ARG A 370 24.76 11.50 2.51
CA ARG A 370 25.59 11.47 3.73
C ARG A 370 26.50 12.68 3.92
N GLU A 371 26.85 13.38 2.84
CA GLU A 371 27.66 14.61 2.90
C GLU A 371 26.87 15.81 3.46
N LYS A 372 25.54 15.71 3.52
CA LYS A 372 24.63 16.75 4.03
C LYS A 372 24.04 16.39 5.39
N LYS A 373 24.78 15.61 6.20
CA LYS A 373 24.37 15.18 7.55
C LYS A 373 24.08 16.36 8.49
N ASP A 374 24.76 17.49 8.28
CA ASP A 374 24.54 18.76 8.97
C ASP A 374 23.12 19.33 8.78
N LYS A 375 22.43 18.96 7.69
CA LYS A 375 21.05 19.39 7.42
C LYS A 375 19.97 18.53 8.07
N ILE A 376 20.31 17.39 8.68
CA ILE A 376 19.30 16.51 9.29
C ILE A 376 18.44 17.23 10.34
N PRO A 377 19.00 18.05 11.25
CA PRO A 377 18.18 18.75 12.24
C PRO A 377 17.09 19.63 11.63
N SER A 378 17.40 20.40 10.58
CA SER A 378 16.41 21.26 9.92
C SER A 378 15.36 20.47 9.14
N MET A 379 15.75 19.33 8.54
CA MET A 379 14.82 18.40 7.90
C MET A 379 13.87 17.76 8.93
N GLN A 380 14.36 17.39 10.10
CA GLN A 380 13.53 16.86 11.20
C GLN A 380 12.52 17.89 11.68
N VAL A 381 12.92 19.16 11.89
CA VAL A 381 11.98 20.24 12.23
C VAL A 381 10.89 20.37 11.16
N SER A 382 11.27 20.37 9.89
CA SER A 382 10.32 20.48 8.77
C SER A 382 9.34 19.31 8.73
N PHE A 383 9.81 18.08 8.96
CA PHE A 383 8.97 16.88 9.05
C PHE A 383 7.98 16.95 10.22
N ILE A 384 8.44 17.42 11.39
CA ILE A 384 7.57 17.59 12.56
C ILE A 384 6.48 18.63 12.30
N ASP A 385 6.85 19.76 11.70
CA ASP A 385 5.91 20.84 11.37
C ASP A 385 4.89 20.41 10.32
N ALA A 386 5.34 19.73 9.27
CA ALA A 386 4.48 19.39 8.13
C ALA A 386 3.52 18.23 8.42
N ILE A 387 3.93 17.24 9.23
CA ILE A 387 3.19 15.98 9.40
C ILE A 387 2.83 15.73 10.87
N CYS A 388 3.84 15.68 11.75
CA CYS A 388 3.65 15.15 13.10
C CYS A 388 2.76 16.04 13.96
N THR A 389 2.93 17.37 13.88
CA THR A 389 2.22 18.32 14.76
C THR A 389 0.71 18.19 14.58
N GLN A 390 0.22 18.30 13.34
CA GLN A 390 -1.22 18.20 13.05
C GLN A 390 -1.79 16.83 13.44
N LEU A 391 -1.02 15.76 13.23
CA LEU A 391 -1.43 14.40 13.57
C LEU A 391 -1.64 14.24 15.09
N TYR A 392 -0.65 14.63 15.89
CA TYR A 392 -0.73 14.46 17.35
C TYR A 392 -1.65 15.49 18.02
N GLU A 393 -1.85 16.67 17.45
CA GLU A 393 -2.88 17.61 17.88
C GLU A 393 -4.28 17.01 17.69
N THR A 394 -4.52 16.40 16.54
CA THR A 394 -5.80 15.72 16.25
C THR A 394 -6.01 14.55 17.21
N LEU A 395 -4.97 13.74 17.45
CA LEU A 395 -5.04 12.60 18.35
C LEU A 395 -5.27 13.00 19.82
N ALA A 396 -4.63 14.08 20.28
CA ALA A 396 -4.88 14.65 21.61
C ALA A 396 -6.28 15.26 21.72
N GLY A 397 -6.81 15.83 20.64
CA GLY A 397 -8.20 16.29 20.56
C GLY A 397 -9.23 15.16 20.61
N MET A 398 -8.87 13.95 20.14
CA MET A 398 -9.72 12.76 20.23
C MET A 398 -9.75 12.14 21.63
N SER A 399 -8.62 12.15 22.34
CA SER A 399 -8.51 11.66 23.71
C SER A 399 -7.47 12.46 24.46
N GLU A 400 -7.88 13.09 25.56
CA GLU A 400 -6.98 13.85 26.45
C GLU A 400 -5.80 13.00 26.97
N TYR A 401 -6.00 11.68 27.08
CA TYR A 401 -4.97 10.73 27.53
C TYR A 401 -3.83 10.57 26.51
N CYS A 402 -4.02 11.01 25.26
CA CYS A 402 -2.99 11.01 24.22
C CYS A 402 -2.14 12.29 24.21
N SER A 403 -2.46 13.30 25.04
CA SER A 403 -1.68 14.55 25.15
C SER A 403 -0.17 14.36 25.37
N PRO A 404 0.31 13.33 26.13
CA PRO A 404 1.74 13.10 26.28
C PRO A 404 2.50 12.88 24.97
N LEU A 405 1.84 12.35 23.92
CA LEU A 405 2.45 12.17 22.60
C LEU A 405 2.69 13.51 21.91
N LEU A 406 1.71 14.41 21.97
CA LEU A 406 1.84 15.78 21.45
C LEU A 406 2.93 16.55 22.20
N GLU A 407 2.95 16.46 23.52
CA GLU A 407 3.98 17.09 24.34
C GLU A 407 5.39 16.57 24.01
N GLY A 408 5.53 15.25 23.83
CA GLY A 408 6.79 14.62 23.42
C GLY A 408 7.26 15.13 22.05
N CYS A 409 6.35 15.18 21.08
CA CYS A 409 6.60 15.73 19.74
C CYS A 409 7.07 17.19 19.81
N GLN A 410 6.37 18.04 20.57
CA GLN A 410 6.72 19.47 20.74
C GLN A 410 8.08 19.66 21.43
N LYS A 411 8.39 18.85 22.46
CA LYS A 411 9.70 18.87 23.14
C LYS A 411 10.82 18.50 22.16
N ASN A 412 10.66 17.43 21.40
CA ASN A 412 11.66 17.00 20.42
C ASN A 412 11.83 18.02 19.29
N ARG A 413 10.75 18.67 18.85
CA ARG A 413 10.82 19.78 17.89
C ARG A 413 11.73 20.91 18.38
N GLN A 414 11.63 21.28 19.65
CA GLN A 414 12.47 22.32 20.24
C GLN A 414 13.95 21.90 20.29
N GLN A 415 14.23 20.65 20.66
CA GLN A 415 15.59 20.10 20.66
C GLN A 415 16.19 20.10 19.25
N TRP A 416 15.44 19.63 18.25
CA TRP A 416 15.87 19.66 16.85
C TRP A 416 16.11 21.07 16.33
N LYS A 417 15.24 22.03 16.71
CA LYS A 417 15.42 23.43 16.35
C LYS A 417 16.72 24.00 16.95
N HIS A 418 17.02 23.70 18.21
CA HIS A 418 18.26 24.12 18.84
C HIS A 418 19.49 23.55 18.10
N LEU A 419 19.47 22.24 17.78
CA LEU A 419 20.55 21.61 17.01
C LEU A 419 20.70 22.21 15.60
N ALA A 420 19.59 22.55 14.93
CA ALA A 420 19.64 23.19 13.62
C ALA A 420 20.31 24.57 13.70
N GLU A 421 19.97 25.38 14.70
CA GLU A 421 20.61 26.68 14.94
C GLU A 421 22.10 26.56 15.29
N GLU A 422 22.51 25.49 15.99
CA GLU A 422 23.92 25.20 16.28
C GLU A 422 24.71 24.75 15.05
N CYS A 423 24.09 23.95 14.17
CA CYS A 423 24.69 23.54 12.90
C CYS A 423 24.87 24.74 11.96
N GLU A 424 23.88 25.64 11.87
CA GLU A 424 23.98 26.88 11.10
C GLU A 424 25.12 27.80 11.59
N LYS A 425 25.40 27.78 12.90
CA LYS A 425 26.52 28.52 13.51
C LYS A 425 27.87 27.80 13.40
N GLY A 426 27.91 26.59 12.83
CA GLY A 426 29.12 25.78 12.71
C GLY A 426 29.66 25.23 14.04
N LEU A 427 28.80 25.15 15.08
CA LEU A 427 29.19 24.70 16.42
C LEU A 427 29.12 23.18 16.58
N VAL A 428 28.34 22.49 15.75
CA VAL A 428 28.13 21.04 15.74
C VAL A 428 28.02 20.54 14.29
N ASN A 429 28.54 19.35 13.99
CA ASN A 429 28.54 18.75 12.64
C ASN A 429 27.32 17.83 12.39
N GLY A 430 26.11 18.25 12.76
CA GLY A 430 24.87 17.46 12.60
C GLY A 430 24.60 16.50 13.77
N LEU A 431 23.97 15.36 13.47
CA LEU A 431 23.72 14.28 14.45
C LEU A 431 25.07 13.77 15.03
N VAL A 432 25.27 13.87 16.35
CA VAL A 432 26.45 13.33 17.05
C VAL A 432 26.34 11.83 17.14
#